data_AF-A0A1I7IKT4-F1
#
_entry.id   AF-A0A1I7IKT4-F1
#
_cell.length_a   1.000
_cell.length_b   1.000
_cell.length_c   1.000
_cell.angle_alpha   90.00
_cell.angle_beta   90.00
_cell.angle_gamma   90.00
#
_symmetry.space_group_name_H-M   'P 1'
#
loop_
_entity.id
_entity.type
_entity.pdbx_description
1 polymer ?
#
loop_
_entity_poly.entity_id
_entity_poly.type
_entity_poly.pdbx_seq_one_letter_code
_entity_poly.pdbx_strand_id
1 'polypeptide(L)'
;MLGLIAAAIAVIWLGIHAIHKDGRAVERAECLARENKQLVWKQQQIEEANARNLALIEANSKLNDRVTNNAAKENQKIHAADAALRSDPDGLRIPAETCRAEPVPATSDSAGADPGGGRADWLRLPGRTESDLYDYALKANRTRVKRDECREWAIEIQKMGEEWEREQNSSGNDEGIQRNSERSHAQKVVEKKREQGLGSDS
;
A
#
# COMPACT_ATOMS: atom_id res chain seq x y z
N MET A 1 37.42 -23.56 -75.50
CA MET A 1 35.97 -23.48 -75.16
C MET A 1 35.65 -23.99 -73.76
N LEU A 2 36.21 -25.11 -73.29
CA LEU A 2 35.94 -25.63 -71.93
C LEU A 2 36.30 -24.67 -70.78
N GLY A 3 37.38 -23.88 -70.90
CA GLY A 3 37.78 -22.92 -69.87
C GLY A 3 36.82 -21.73 -69.68
N LEU A 4 36.14 -21.30 -70.74
CA LEU A 4 35.13 -20.23 -70.67
C LEU A 4 33.85 -20.69 -69.99
N ILE A 5 33.47 -21.96 -70.20
CA ILE A 5 32.31 -22.57 -69.55
C ILE A 5 32.55 -22.71 -68.04
N ALA A 6 33.75 -23.14 -67.63
CA ALA A 6 34.10 -23.25 -66.21
C ALA A 6 34.11 -21.89 -65.49
N ALA A 7 34.62 -20.84 -66.14
CA ALA A 7 34.63 -19.49 -65.58
C ALA A 7 33.20 -18.92 -65.42
N ALA A 8 32.32 -19.14 -66.39
CA ALA A 8 30.93 -18.70 -66.32
C ALA A 8 30.17 -19.37 -65.15
N ILE A 9 30.38 -20.67 -64.93
CA ILE A 9 29.77 -21.42 -63.83
C ILE A 9 30.25 -20.90 -62.46
N ALA A 10 31.54 -20.59 -62.33
CA ALA A 10 32.10 -20.05 -61.08
C ALA A 10 31.51 -18.68 -60.71
N VAL A 11 31.30 -17.80 -61.70
CA VAL A 11 30.70 -16.47 -61.48
C VAL A 11 29.24 -16.58 -61.09
N ILE A 12 28.47 -17.44 -61.73
CA ILE A 12 27.05 -17.68 -61.39
C ILE A 12 26.93 -18.24 -59.97
N TRP A 13 27.79 -19.21 -59.61
CA TRP A 13 27.79 -19.79 -58.27
C TRP A 13 28.16 -18.77 -57.19
N LEU A 14 29.17 -17.93 -57.43
CA LEU A 14 29.55 -16.85 -56.50
C LEU A 14 28.43 -15.82 -56.33
N GLY A 15 27.75 -15.44 -57.40
CA GLY A 15 26.61 -14.52 -57.36
C GLY A 15 25.45 -15.07 -56.53
N ILE A 16 25.04 -16.32 -56.79
CA ILE A 16 23.97 -16.99 -56.03
C ILE A 16 24.36 -17.16 -54.56
N HIS A 17 25.62 -17.50 -54.28
CA HIS A 17 26.09 -17.70 -52.92
C HIS A 17 26.18 -16.39 -52.12
N ALA A 18 26.54 -15.28 -52.76
CA ALA A 18 26.54 -13.94 -52.15
C ALA A 18 25.11 -13.50 -51.79
N ILE A 19 24.17 -13.58 -52.75
CA ILE A 19 22.76 -13.21 -52.54
C ILE A 19 22.12 -14.03 -51.40
N HIS A 20 22.42 -15.33 -51.32
CA HIS A 20 21.87 -16.19 -50.27
C HIS A 20 22.51 -15.98 -48.89
N LYS A 21 23.74 -15.44 -48.83
CA LYS A 21 24.37 -15.04 -47.57
C LYS A 21 23.82 -13.70 -47.08
N ASP A 22 23.62 -12.76 -48.00
CA ASP A 22 23.07 -11.44 -47.68
C ASP A 22 21.60 -11.53 -47.24
N GLY A 23 20.77 -12.34 -47.91
CA GLY A 23 19.38 -12.59 -47.49
C GLY A 23 19.27 -13.16 -46.07
N ARG A 24 20.10 -14.15 -45.72
CA ARG A 24 20.14 -14.72 -44.36
C ARG A 24 20.69 -13.75 -43.31
N ALA A 25 21.59 -12.84 -43.71
CA ALA A 25 22.08 -11.79 -42.82
C ALA A 25 20.99 -10.75 -42.53
N VAL A 26 20.19 -10.37 -43.54
CA VAL A 26 19.05 -9.46 -43.40
C VAL A 26 17.96 -10.08 -42.51
N GLU A 27 17.59 -11.34 -42.72
CA GLU A 27 16.59 -12.02 -41.88
C GLU A 27 17.03 -12.11 -40.41
N ARG A 28 18.31 -12.38 -40.15
CA ARG A 28 18.87 -12.36 -38.79
C ARG A 28 18.87 -10.96 -38.18
N ALA A 29 19.21 -9.93 -38.96
CA ALA A 29 19.18 -8.55 -38.49
C ALA A 29 17.74 -8.11 -38.15
N GLU A 30 16.76 -8.47 -38.97
CA GLU A 30 15.34 -8.20 -38.68
C GLU A 30 14.82 -8.97 -37.47
N CYS A 31 15.22 -10.22 -37.30
CA CYS A 31 14.86 -11.04 -36.14
C CYS A 31 15.42 -10.42 -34.85
N LEU A 32 16.71 -10.09 -34.84
CA LEU A 32 17.37 -9.42 -33.70
C LEU A 32 16.77 -8.04 -33.42
N ALA A 33 16.38 -7.28 -34.45
CA ALA A 33 15.73 -5.99 -34.28
C ALA A 33 14.35 -6.12 -33.62
N ARG A 34 13.58 -7.16 -33.95
CA ARG A 34 12.29 -7.45 -33.30
C ARG A 34 12.48 -7.89 -31.85
N GLU A 35 13.42 -8.78 -31.59
CA GLU A 35 13.74 -9.24 -30.23
C GLU A 35 14.21 -8.08 -29.34
N ASN A 36 15.11 -7.23 -29.84
CA ASN A 36 15.55 -6.04 -29.11
C ASN A 36 14.41 -5.07 -28.82
N LYS A 37 13.49 -4.85 -29.76
CA LYS A 37 12.30 -4.02 -29.51
C LYS A 37 11.40 -4.61 -28.42
N GLN A 38 11.21 -5.94 -28.42
CA GLN A 38 10.44 -6.60 -27.36
C GLN A 38 11.14 -6.50 -26.00
N LEU A 39 12.46 -6.66 -25.95
CA LEU A 39 13.23 -6.52 -24.72
C LEU A 39 13.16 -5.10 -24.17
N VAL A 40 13.33 -4.08 -25.00
CA VAL A 40 13.21 -2.66 -24.59
C VAL A 40 11.80 -2.38 -24.06
N TRP A 41 10.76 -2.86 -24.74
CA TRP A 41 9.38 -2.67 -24.27
C TRP A 41 9.13 -3.35 -22.92
N LYS A 42 9.59 -4.60 -22.74
CA LYS A 42 9.48 -5.30 -21.45
C LYS A 42 10.28 -4.60 -20.35
N GLN A 43 11.48 -4.12 -20.67
CA GLN A 43 12.33 -3.37 -19.76
C GLN A 43 11.61 -2.10 -19.26
N GLN A 44 10.98 -1.37 -20.17
CA GLN A 44 10.20 -0.17 -19.85
C GLN A 44 9.02 -0.48 -18.92
N GLN A 45 8.31 -1.60 -19.15
CA GLN A 45 7.24 -2.03 -18.25
C GLN A 45 7.74 -2.39 -16.85
N ILE A 46 8.91 -3.03 -16.75
CA ILE A 46 9.52 -3.38 -15.46
C ILE A 46 9.95 -2.12 -14.72
N GLU A 47 10.54 -1.15 -15.42
CA GLU A 47 10.95 0.13 -14.83
C GLU A 47 9.74 0.93 -14.34
N GLU A 48 8.67 0.99 -15.12
CA GLU A 48 7.43 1.65 -14.71
C GLU A 48 6.78 0.95 -13.51
N ALA A 49 6.73 -0.38 -13.51
CA ALA A 49 6.24 -1.16 -12.37
C ALA A 49 7.10 -0.94 -11.11
N ASN A 50 8.42 -0.85 -11.26
CA ASN A 50 9.34 -0.57 -10.15
C ASN A 50 9.17 0.84 -9.60
N ALA A 51 9.02 1.85 -10.47
CA ALA A 51 8.76 3.22 -10.03
C ALA A 51 7.46 3.31 -9.21
N ARG A 52 6.41 2.62 -9.67
CA ARG A 52 5.13 2.53 -8.96
C ARG A 52 5.26 1.79 -7.62
N ASN A 53 5.99 0.67 -7.58
CA ASN A 53 6.26 -0.06 -6.33
C ASN A 53 7.03 0.80 -5.32
N LEU A 54 8.02 1.56 -5.78
CA LEU A 54 8.79 2.46 -4.91
C LEU A 54 7.89 3.54 -4.29
N ALA A 55 6.99 4.12 -5.08
CA ALA A 55 6.03 5.10 -4.59
C ALA A 55 5.08 4.51 -3.51
N LEU A 56 4.62 3.27 -3.69
CA LEU A 56 3.80 2.57 -2.69
C LEU A 56 4.59 2.28 -1.41
N ILE A 57 5.86 1.91 -1.52
CA ILE A 57 6.73 1.70 -0.35
C ILE A 57 6.90 3.01 0.43
N GLU A 58 7.13 4.13 -0.27
CA GLU A 58 7.28 5.45 0.36
C GLU A 58 5.97 5.93 1.00
N ALA A 59 4.82 5.70 0.37
CA ALA A 59 3.52 6.01 0.95
C ALA A 59 3.26 5.20 2.22
N ASN A 60 3.55 3.90 2.19
CA ASN A 60 3.45 3.01 3.34
C ASN A 60 4.39 3.42 4.49
N SER A 61 5.63 3.81 4.19
CA SER A 61 6.56 4.27 5.22
C SER A 61 6.06 5.55 5.89
N LYS A 62 5.58 6.53 5.10
CA LYS A 62 4.99 7.77 5.63
C LYS A 62 3.75 7.52 6.48
N LEU A 63 2.88 6.59 6.06
CA LEU A 63 1.71 6.18 6.85
C LEU A 63 2.15 5.58 8.19
N ASN A 64 3.13 4.68 8.17
CA ASN A 64 3.65 4.06 9.37
C ASN A 64 4.24 5.10 10.34
N ASP A 65 5.02 6.04 9.83
CA ASP A 65 5.57 7.15 10.62
C ASP A 65 4.46 8.02 11.23
N ARG A 66 3.40 8.32 10.47
CA ARG A 66 2.27 9.11 10.98
C ARG A 66 1.52 8.39 12.10
N VAL A 67 1.16 7.13 11.89
CA VAL A 67 0.42 6.31 12.87
C VAL A 67 1.23 6.12 14.15
N THR A 68 2.53 5.80 14.02
CA THR A 68 3.42 5.62 15.18
C THR A 68 3.65 6.92 15.94
N ASN A 69 3.77 8.06 15.26
CA ASN A 69 3.87 9.37 15.92
C ASN A 69 2.57 9.74 16.67
N ASN A 70 1.40 9.48 16.08
CA ASN A 70 0.11 9.71 16.75
C ASN A 70 -0.02 8.84 18.00
N ALA A 71 0.34 7.57 17.90
CA ALA A 71 0.39 6.64 19.03
C ALA A 71 1.30 7.10 20.15
N ALA A 72 2.51 7.57 19.81
CA ALA A 72 3.47 8.07 20.78
C ALA A 72 2.91 9.28 21.55
N LYS A 73 2.26 10.21 20.84
CA LYS A 73 1.61 11.38 21.47
C LYS A 73 0.47 10.97 22.39
N GLU A 74 -0.39 10.04 21.98
CA GLU A 74 -1.49 9.56 22.83
C GLU A 74 -0.98 8.80 24.06
N ASN A 75 0.04 7.95 23.91
CA ASN A 75 0.69 7.29 25.04
C ASN A 75 1.31 8.29 26.01
N GLN A 76 1.93 9.35 25.51
CA GLN A 76 2.48 10.41 26.36
C GLN A 76 1.37 11.13 27.16
N LYS A 77 0.22 11.42 26.55
CA LYS A 77 -0.94 12.00 27.25
C LYS A 77 -1.46 11.06 28.34
N ILE A 78 -1.57 9.77 28.06
CA ILE A 78 -2.01 8.77 29.04
C ILE A 78 -1.05 8.72 30.22
N HIS A 79 0.26 8.72 29.98
CA HIS A 79 1.26 8.73 31.05
C HIS A 79 1.24 10.02 31.87
N ALA A 80 1.04 11.18 31.25
CA ALA A 80 0.88 12.44 31.96
C ALA A 80 -0.40 12.46 32.82
N ALA A 81 -1.51 11.93 32.31
CA ALA A 81 -2.77 11.82 33.05
C ALA A 81 -2.67 10.83 34.22
N ASP A 82 -2.02 9.68 34.04
CA ASP A 82 -1.77 8.70 35.11
C ASP A 82 -0.87 9.30 36.20
N ALA A 83 0.20 9.99 35.83
CA ALA A 83 1.06 10.69 36.79
C ALA A 83 0.30 11.77 37.57
N ALA A 84 -0.57 12.54 36.90
CA ALA A 84 -1.41 13.55 37.55
C ALA A 84 -2.37 12.90 38.56
N LEU A 85 -3.02 11.79 38.19
CA LEU A 85 -3.92 11.05 39.07
C LEU A 85 -3.18 10.48 40.29
N ARG A 86 -2.00 9.88 40.10
CA ARG A 86 -1.18 9.35 41.21
C ARG A 86 -0.65 10.43 42.16
N SER A 87 -0.54 11.67 41.69
CA SER A 87 -0.11 12.81 42.49
C SER A 87 -1.23 13.45 43.31
N ASP A 88 -2.49 13.03 43.12
CA ASP A 88 -3.63 13.57 43.85
C ASP A 88 -3.53 13.18 45.35
N PRO A 89 -3.41 14.16 46.27
CA PRO A 89 -3.33 13.87 47.70
C PRO A 89 -4.60 13.23 48.26
N ASP A 90 -5.73 13.46 47.60
CA ASP A 90 -7.04 12.96 48.02
C ASP A 90 -7.29 11.49 47.58
N GLY A 91 -6.50 10.99 46.62
CA GLY A 91 -6.53 9.63 46.05
C GLY A 91 -7.85 9.28 45.34
N LEU A 92 -7.99 8.04 44.86
CA LEU A 92 -9.28 7.57 44.36
C LEU A 92 -10.32 7.52 45.48
N ARG A 93 -11.47 8.16 45.22
CA ARG A 93 -12.62 8.18 46.13
C ARG A 93 -13.86 7.65 45.45
N ILE A 94 -14.67 6.95 46.22
CA ILE A 94 -15.98 6.46 45.80
C ILE A 94 -17.05 7.01 46.75
N PRO A 95 -18.28 7.26 46.27
CA PRO A 95 -19.35 7.69 47.15
C PRO A 95 -19.63 6.61 48.20
N ALA A 96 -19.79 7.00 49.46
CA ALA A 96 -20.05 6.10 50.57
C ALA A 96 -21.37 5.35 50.41
N GLU A 97 -22.33 5.95 49.71
CA GLU A 97 -23.60 5.35 49.32
C GLU A 97 -23.40 4.11 48.44
N THR A 98 -22.37 4.09 47.59
CA THR A 98 -22.07 2.99 46.66
C THR A 98 -21.50 1.76 47.36
N CYS A 99 -21.00 1.93 48.60
CA CYS A 99 -20.43 0.85 49.41
C CYS A 99 -21.45 0.14 50.32
N ARG A 100 -22.69 0.64 50.44
CA ARG A 100 -23.70 0.02 51.31
C ARG A 100 -24.34 -1.20 50.62
N ALA A 101 -23.75 -2.36 50.84
CA ALA A 101 -24.44 -3.64 50.65
C ALA A 101 -25.30 -3.90 51.90
N GLU A 102 -26.55 -3.46 51.88
CA GLU A 102 -27.53 -3.51 52.98
C GLU A 102 -27.17 -2.73 54.26
N PRO A 103 -28.18 -2.20 54.99
CA PRO A 103 -27.93 -1.51 56.26
C PRO A 103 -27.46 -2.51 57.32
N VAL A 104 -26.15 -2.51 57.60
CA VAL A 104 -25.60 -3.18 58.77
C VAL A 104 -26.15 -2.46 60.01
N PRO A 105 -26.81 -3.16 60.96
CA PRO A 105 -27.34 -2.54 62.16
C PRO A 105 -26.20 -1.89 62.95
N ALA A 106 -26.40 -0.64 63.33
CA ALA A 106 -25.41 0.19 64.00
C ALA A 106 -24.87 -0.52 65.24
N THR A 107 -23.61 -0.96 65.18
CA THR A 107 -22.83 -1.33 66.36
C THR A 107 -21.99 -0.12 66.76
N SER A 108 -22.01 0.16 68.06
CA SER A 108 -21.70 1.44 68.70
C SER A 108 -20.23 1.82 68.80
N ASP A 109 -19.31 1.18 68.08
CA ASP A 109 -17.86 1.34 68.28
C ASP A 109 -17.06 1.63 66.99
N SER A 110 -17.58 2.50 66.12
CA SER A 110 -16.79 3.05 65.00
C SER A 110 -16.08 4.33 65.44
N ALA A 111 -14.81 4.19 65.78
CA ALA A 111 -13.90 5.29 66.05
C ALA A 111 -13.81 6.27 64.86
N GLY A 112 -14.05 7.55 65.14
CA GLY A 112 -13.45 8.69 64.42
C GLY A 112 -14.00 8.98 63.02
N ALA A 113 -15.29 9.31 62.89
CA ALA A 113 -15.74 10.15 61.79
C ALA A 113 -15.37 11.61 62.12
N ASP A 114 -14.46 12.19 61.33
CA ASP A 114 -14.01 13.57 61.45
C ASP A 114 -15.19 14.54 61.22
N PRO A 115 -15.61 15.34 62.23
CA PRO A 115 -16.80 16.18 62.13
C PRO A 115 -16.39 17.56 61.58
N GLY A 116 -16.09 17.65 60.28
CA GLY A 116 -15.56 18.88 59.71
C GLY A 116 -15.58 18.96 58.18
N GLY A 117 -16.76 19.12 57.60
CA GLY A 117 -16.93 19.43 56.17
C GLY A 117 -17.64 18.32 55.41
N GLY A 118 -18.44 18.67 54.39
CA GLY A 118 -19.30 17.77 53.60
C GLY A 118 -18.58 16.70 52.75
N ARG A 119 -17.52 16.09 53.29
CA ARG A 119 -16.72 14.98 52.75
C ARG A 119 -17.07 13.63 53.38
N ALA A 120 -18.03 13.57 54.31
CA ALA A 120 -18.48 12.31 54.95
C ALA A 120 -19.09 11.31 53.95
N ASP A 121 -19.48 11.79 52.76
CA ASP A 121 -20.11 10.96 51.72
C ASP A 121 -19.10 10.31 50.76
N TRP A 122 -17.78 10.44 50.99
CA TRP A 122 -16.77 9.88 50.08
C TRP A 122 -15.74 9.02 50.85
N LEU A 123 -15.65 7.75 50.47
CA LEU A 123 -14.68 6.80 51.01
C LEU A 123 -13.45 6.76 50.10
N ARG A 124 -12.26 6.91 50.68
CA ARG A 124 -10.99 6.69 49.97
C ARG A 124 -10.75 5.20 49.77
N LEU A 125 -10.29 4.80 48.59
CA LEU A 125 -9.90 3.42 48.32
C LEU A 125 -8.64 3.02 49.10
N PRO A 126 -8.51 1.76 49.55
CA PRO A 126 -7.26 1.25 50.08
C PRO A 126 -6.14 1.35 49.03
N GLY A 127 -4.93 1.73 49.44
CA GLY A 127 -3.83 2.01 48.52
C GLY A 127 -3.48 0.88 47.54
N ARG A 128 -3.68 -0.39 47.93
CA ARG A 128 -3.50 -1.55 47.02
C ARG A 128 -4.54 -1.57 45.91
N THR A 129 -5.82 -1.42 46.27
CA THR A 129 -6.94 -1.37 45.32
C THR A 129 -6.80 -0.17 44.38
N GLU A 130 -6.40 0.98 44.92
CA GLU A 130 -6.11 2.19 44.14
C GLU A 130 -5.00 1.95 43.11
N SER A 131 -3.87 1.35 43.51
CA SER A 131 -2.77 1.00 42.62
C SER A 131 -3.21 0.01 41.52
N ASP A 132 -3.94 -1.04 41.89
CA ASP A 132 -4.41 -2.07 40.95
C ASP A 132 -5.36 -1.45 39.90
N LEU A 133 -6.23 -0.52 40.31
CA LEU A 133 -7.13 0.21 39.41
C LEU A 133 -6.38 1.12 38.44
N TYR A 134 -5.35 1.84 38.90
CA TYR A 134 -4.50 2.65 38.02
C TYR A 134 -3.79 1.79 36.97
N ASP A 135 -3.19 0.68 37.39
CA ASP A 135 -2.49 -0.22 36.47
C ASP A 135 -3.46 -0.84 35.44
N TYR A 136 -4.68 -1.18 35.87
CA TYR A 136 -5.73 -1.66 34.97
C TYR A 136 -6.15 -0.57 33.97
N ALA A 137 -6.38 0.65 34.44
CA ALA A 137 -6.72 1.79 33.58
C ALA A 137 -5.61 2.10 32.57
N LEU A 138 -4.34 2.04 33.00
CA LEU A 138 -3.19 2.23 32.12
C LEU A 138 -3.13 1.15 31.03
N LYS A 139 -3.33 -0.12 31.40
CA LYS A 139 -3.35 -1.24 30.45
C LYS A 139 -4.51 -1.15 29.47
N ALA A 140 -5.70 -0.77 29.95
CA ALA A 140 -6.87 -0.56 29.10
C ALA A 140 -6.62 0.57 28.09
N ASN A 141 -6.05 1.70 28.53
CA ASN A 141 -5.71 2.82 27.67
C ASN A 141 -4.65 2.47 26.63
N ARG A 142 -3.59 1.74 27.00
CA ARG A 142 -2.59 1.24 26.03
C ARG A 142 -3.22 0.34 24.96
N THR A 143 -4.13 -0.54 25.38
CA THR A 143 -4.85 -1.43 24.45
C THR A 143 -5.74 -0.63 23.50
N ARG A 144 -6.44 0.41 24.00
CA ARG A 144 -7.22 1.33 23.19
C ARG A 144 -6.35 2.02 22.13
N VAL A 145 -5.21 2.58 22.54
CA VAL A 145 -4.28 3.25 21.60
C VAL A 145 -3.81 2.28 20.52
N LYS A 146 -3.41 1.05 20.90
CA LYS A 146 -2.99 0.02 19.93
C LYS A 146 -4.10 -0.37 18.96
N ARG A 147 -5.33 -0.50 19.44
CA ARG A 147 -6.49 -0.75 18.58
C ARG A 147 -6.73 0.41 17.61
N ASP A 148 -6.64 1.65 18.10
CA ASP A 148 -6.86 2.84 17.29
C ASP A 148 -5.75 3.00 16.23
N GLU A 149 -4.49 2.68 16.56
CA GLU A 149 -3.37 2.54 15.61
C GLU A 149 -3.69 1.55 14.48
N CYS A 150 -4.09 0.32 14.83
CA CYS A 150 -4.42 -0.70 13.84
C CYS A 150 -5.60 -0.28 12.95
N ARG A 151 -6.60 0.38 13.53
CA ARG A 151 -7.77 0.87 12.80
C ARG A 151 -7.39 1.98 11.82
N GLU A 152 -6.59 2.95 12.25
CA GLU A 152 -6.12 4.04 11.37
C GLU A 152 -5.29 3.47 10.21
N TRP A 153 -4.37 2.55 10.51
CA TRP A 153 -3.57 1.87 9.51
C TRP A 153 -4.43 1.11 8.49
N ALA A 154 -5.40 0.31 8.95
CA ALA A 154 -6.27 -0.48 8.07
C ALA A 154 -7.11 0.39 7.13
N ILE A 155 -7.69 1.49 7.63
CA ILE A 155 -8.50 2.41 6.82
C ILE A 155 -7.64 3.06 5.72
N GLU A 156 -6.43 3.49 6.05
CA GLU A 156 -5.58 4.17 5.09
C GLU A 156 -5.00 3.23 4.04
N ILE A 157 -4.66 1.99 4.41
CA ILE A 157 -4.30 0.93 3.46
C ILE A 157 -5.46 0.65 2.50
N GLN A 158 -6.70 0.58 2.99
CA GLN A 158 -7.86 0.37 2.14
C GLN A 158 -8.02 1.52 1.13
N LYS A 159 -7.91 2.78 1.57
CA LYS A 159 -7.99 3.95 0.68
C LYS A 159 -6.91 3.93 -0.40
N MET A 160 -5.66 3.61 -0.03
CA MET A 160 -4.57 3.49 -1.00
C MET A 160 -4.85 2.38 -2.02
N GLY A 161 -5.46 1.26 -1.59
CA GLY A 161 -5.92 0.21 -2.50
C GLY A 161 -7.00 0.68 -3.47
N GLU A 162 -8.00 1.40 -2.98
CA GLU A 162 -9.10 1.96 -3.80
C GLU A 162 -8.59 3.02 -4.80
N GLU A 163 -7.65 3.87 -4.39
CA GLU A 163 -6.99 4.83 -5.27
C GLU A 163 -6.18 4.13 -6.35
N TRP A 164 -5.43 3.09 -5.97
CA TRP A 164 -4.64 2.29 -6.90
C TRP A 164 -5.50 1.57 -7.94
N GLU A 165 -6.62 0.96 -7.55
CA GLU A 165 -7.57 0.36 -8.48
C GLU A 165 -8.18 1.39 -9.44
N ARG A 166 -8.43 2.62 -8.95
CA ARG A 166 -8.94 3.72 -9.77
C ARG A 166 -7.93 4.15 -10.84
N GLU A 167 -6.64 4.23 -10.50
CA GLU A 167 -5.56 4.56 -11.44
C GLU A 167 -5.32 3.46 -12.48
N GLN A 168 -5.44 2.18 -12.08
CA GLN A 168 -5.38 1.04 -12.99
C GLN A 168 -6.52 1.10 -14.02
N ASN A 169 -7.74 1.37 -13.55
CA ASN A 169 -8.92 1.43 -14.43
C ASN A 169 -8.93 2.66 -15.34
N SER A 170 -8.35 3.79 -14.93
CA SER A 170 -8.21 4.96 -15.82
C SER A 170 -7.14 4.75 -16.89
N SER A 171 -6.00 4.18 -16.54
CA SER A 171 -4.90 3.90 -17.50
C SER A 171 -5.23 2.77 -18.48
N GLY A 172 -5.99 1.75 -18.07
CA GLY A 172 -6.44 0.67 -18.95
C GLY A 172 -7.44 1.10 -20.03
N ASN A 173 -8.19 2.18 -19.80
CA ASN A 173 -9.18 2.67 -20.75
C ASN A 173 -8.53 3.42 -21.93
N ASP A 174 -7.43 4.14 -21.68
CA ASP A 174 -6.69 4.86 -22.72
C ASP A 174 -5.97 3.92 -23.68
N GLU A 175 -5.38 2.80 -23.19
CA GLU A 175 -4.79 1.79 -24.07
C GLU A 175 -5.83 1.07 -24.96
N GLY A 176 -7.06 0.90 -24.47
CA GLY A 176 -8.16 0.32 -25.25
C GLY A 176 -8.60 1.23 -26.39
N ILE A 177 -8.65 2.54 -26.14
CA ILE A 177 -8.96 3.56 -27.15
C ILE A 177 -7.84 3.66 -28.18
N GLN A 178 -6.58 3.63 -27.76
CA GLN A 178 -5.42 3.70 -28.66
C GLN A 178 -5.32 2.45 -29.56
N ARG A 179 -5.52 1.25 -29.02
CA ARG A 179 -5.54 -0.01 -29.81
C ARG A 179 -6.68 -0.06 -30.82
N ASN A 180 -7.85 0.47 -30.48
CA ASN A 180 -8.97 0.56 -31.41
C ASN A 180 -8.74 1.61 -32.51
N SER A 181 -8.11 2.73 -32.18
CA SER A 181 -7.69 3.74 -33.15
C SER A 181 -6.69 3.18 -34.17
N GLU A 182 -5.67 2.46 -33.71
CA GLU A 182 -4.67 1.84 -34.59
C GLU A 182 -5.26 0.74 -35.48
N ARG A 183 -6.15 -0.10 -34.95
CA ARG A 183 -6.88 -1.11 -35.75
C ARG A 183 -7.79 -0.46 -36.79
N SER A 184 -8.50 0.59 -36.43
CA SER A 184 -9.35 1.34 -37.36
C SER A 184 -8.52 1.96 -38.49
N HIS A 185 -7.36 2.53 -38.16
CA HIS A 185 -6.47 3.11 -39.16
C HIS A 185 -5.86 2.05 -40.07
N ALA A 186 -5.48 0.89 -39.54
CA ALA A 186 -4.97 -0.25 -40.32
C ALA A 186 -6.05 -0.81 -41.27
N GLN A 187 -7.30 -0.95 -40.81
CA GLN A 187 -8.42 -1.38 -41.66
C GLN A 187 -8.69 -0.38 -42.80
N LYS A 188 -8.71 0.93 -42.51
CA LYS A 188 -8.88 1.97 -43.54
C LYS A 188 -7.76 1.95 -44.60
N VAL A 189 -6.53 1.65 -44.18
CA VAL A 189 -5.39 1.53 -45.12
C VAL A 189 -5.52 0.29 -46.01
N VAL A 190 -5.99 -0.84 -45.46
CA VAL A 190 -6.25 -2.07 -46.23
C VAL A 190 -7.39 -1.87 -47.24
N GLU A 191 -8.45 -1.20 -46.83
CA GLU A 191 -9.62 -0.92 -47.67
C GLU A 191 -9.25 0.04 -48.82
N LYS A 192 -8.50 1.11 -48.52
CA LYS A 192 -7.97 2.02 -49.53
C LYS A 192 -7.02 1.35 -50.54
N LYS A 193 -6.22 0.37 -50.10
CA LYS A 193 -5.38 -0.43 -51.02
C LYS A 193 -6.20 -1.34 -51.93
N ARG A 194 -7.32 -1.89 -51.45
CA ARG A 194 -8.28 -2.66 -52.28
C ARG A 194 -8.95 -1.78 -53.33
N GLU A 195 -9.37 -0.57 -52.96
CA GLU A 195 -10.00 0.38 -53.89
C GLU A 195 -9.04 0.90 -54.97
N GLN A 196 -7.75 0.99 -54.67
CA GLN A 196 -6.72 1.39 -55.62
C GLN A 196 -6.29 0.28 -56.60
N GLY A 197 -6.94 -0.88 -56.58
CA GLY A 197 -6.69 -1.97 -57.54
C GLY A 197 -5.29 -2.60 -57.42
N LEU A 198 -4.57 -2.36 -56.33
CA LEU A 198 -3.31 -3.02 -56.00
C LEU A 198 -3.59 -4.38 -55.35
N GLY A 199 -4.39 -5.21 -56.01
CA GLY A 199 -4.44 -6.63 -55.75
C GLY A 199 -3.13 -7.22 -56.28
N SER A 200 -2.28 -7.71 -55.38
CA SER A 200 -1.15 -8.54 -55.78
C SER A 200 -1.71 -9.83 -56.38
N ASP A 201 -1.75 -9.88 -57.71
CA ASP A 201 -1.83 -11.14 -58.43
C ASP A 201 -0.61 -11.98 -58.02
N SER A 202 -0.92 -13.22 -57.60
CA SER A 202 0.04 -14.29 -57.34
C SER A 202 0.68 -14.80 -58.63
#